data_AF-A0A8J7HHC9-F1
#
_entry.id   AF-A0A8J7HHC9-F1
#
_cell.length_a   1.000
_cell.length_b   1.000
_cell.length_c   1.000
_cell.angle_alpha   90.00
_cell.angle_beta   90.00
_cell.angle_gamma   90.00
#
_symmetry.space_group_name_H-M   'P 1'
#
loop_
_entity.id
_entity.type
_entity.pdbx_description
1 polymer ?
#
loop_
_entity_poly.entity_id
_entity_poly.type
_entity_poly.pdbx_seq_one_letter_code
_entity_poly.pdbx_strand_id
1 'polypeptide(L)' 'MSVLVRQCLQRRIPNIETLEQEVSIWECDRNLNQVCVDWRFRTEDARVKLSKIYLTLQN' A
#
# COMPACT_ATOMS: atom_id res chain seq x y z
N MET A 1 -4.19 -3.19 -11.20
CA MET A 1 -4.59 -4.12 -10.11
C MET A 1 -3.52 -4.05 -9.02
N SER A 2 -3.89 -3.82 -7.76
CA SER A 2 -2.93 -3.70 -6.64
C SER A 2 -2.44 -5.08 -6.16
N VAL A 3 -1.33 -5.10 -5.39
CA VAL A 3 -0.79 -6.34 -4.81
C VAL A 3 -1.75 -6.95 -3.80
N LEU A 4 -2.41 -6.13 -2.98
CA LEU A 4 -3.44 -6.55 -2.04
C LEU A 4 -4.57 -7.33 -2.74
N VAL A 5 -5.06 -6.82 -3.87
CA VAL A 5 -6.14 -7.50 -4.61
C VAL A 5 -5.68 -8.85 -5.16
N ARG A 6 -4.42 -8.95 -5.60
CA ARG A 6 -3.86 -10.19 -6.14
C ARG A 6 -3.54 -11.23 -5.06
N GLN A 7 -3.20 -10.80 -3.85
CA GLN A 7 -2.69 -11.69 -2.80
C GLN A 7 -3.71 -12.00 -1.71
N CYS A 8 -4.62 -11.08 -1.41
CA CYS A 8 -5.59 -11.19 -0.33
C CYS A 8 -7.03 -11.25 -0.86
N LEU A 9 -7.38 -10.41 -1.84
CA LEU A 9 -8.77 -10.20 -2.25
C LEU A 9 -9.18 -10.91 -3.55
N GLN A 10 -8.50 -12.00 -3.94
CA GLN A 10 -8.82 -12.76 -5.16
C GLN A 10 -10.11 -13.59 -5.07
N ARG A 11 -10.75 -13.60 -3.90
CA ARG A 11 -12.01 -14.30 -3.65
C ARG A 11 -13.06 -13.33 -3.12
N ARG A 12 -14.33 -13.73 -3.24
CA ARG A 12 -15.43 -13.00 -2.61
C ARG A 12 -15.35 -13.18 -1.09
N ILE A 13 -15.39 -12.07 -0.36
CA ILE A 13 -15.45 -12.05 1.10
C ILE A 13 -16.89 -11.67 1.50
N PRO A 14 -17.54 -12.44 2.38
CA PRO A 14 -18.99 -12.35 2.57
C PRO A 14 -19.44 -11.15 3.42
N ASN A 15 -18.56 -10.59 4.26
CA ASN A 15 -18.86 -9.45 5.12
C ASN A 15 -17.61 -8.60 5.40
N ILE A 16 -17.82 -7.40 5.94
CA ILE A 16 -16.76 -6.42 6.19
C ILE A 16 -15.83 -6.83 7.33
N GLU A 17 -16.34 -7.48 8.37
CA GLU A 17 -15.53 -7.93 9.52
C GLU A 17 -14.47 -8.95 9.09
N THR A 18 -14.86 -9.89 8.23
CA THR A 18 -13.94 -10.90 7.67
C THR A 18 -12.92 -10.25 6.73
N LEU A 19 -13.34 -9.23 5.98
CA LEU A 19 -12.44 -8.46 5.11
C LEU A 19 -11.37 -7.74 5.93
N GLU A 20 -11.75 -7.06 7.00
CA GLU A 20 -10.83 -6.33 7.88
C GLU A 20 -9.81 -7.27 8.53
N GLN A 21 -10.26 -8.42 9.03
CA GLN A 21 -9.39 -9.43 9.62
C GLN A 21 -8.38 -9.97 8.61
N GLU A 22 -8.82 -10.34 7.40
CA GLU A 22 -7.95 -10.86 6.37
C GLU A 22 -6.91 -9.84 5.90
N VAL A 23 -7.32 -8.57 5.73
CA VAL A 23 -6.41 -7.49 5.37
C VAL A 23 -5.38 -7.25 6.47
N SER A 24 -5.79 -7.25 7.74
CA SER A 24 -4.89 -7.05 8.88
C SER A 24 -3.84 -8.17 8.99
N ILE A 25 -4.27 -9.43 8.82
CA ILE A 25 -3.36 -10.58 8.83
C ILE A 25 -2.38 -10.49 7.65
N TRP A 26 -2.87 -10.20 6.45
CA TRP A 26 -2.04 -10.06 5.26
C TRP A 26 -1.04 -8.90 5.38
N GLU A 27 -1.46 -7.77 5.94
CA GLU A 27 -0.59 -6.61 6.18
C GLU A 27 0.52 -6.96 7.18
N CYS A 28 0.17 -7.63 8.29
CA CYS A 28 1.13 -8.08 9.29
C CYS A 28 2.17 -9.01 8.67
N ASP A 29 1.75 -10.05 7.95
CA ASP A 29 2.64 -10.99 7.27
C ASP A 29 3.55 -10.28 6.24
N ARG A 30 2.98 -9.38 5.43
CA ARG A 30 3.75 -8.61 4.44
C ARG A 30 4.81 -7.71 5.09
N ASN A 31 4.46 -7.05 6.20
CA ASN A 31 5.36 -6.18 6.93
C ASN A 31 6.47 -6.97 7.63
N LEU A 32 6.14 -8.15 8.19
CA LEU A 32 7.12 -9.08 8.76
C LEU A 32 8.10 -9.59 7.70
N ASN A 33 7.61 -9.91 6.51
CA ASN A 33 8.44 -10.34 5.38
C ASN A 33 9.28 -9.19 4.77
N GLN A 34 9.23 -7.98 5.35
CA GLN A 34 9.94 -6.78 4.90
C GLN A 34 9.90 -6.61 3.37
N VAL A 35 8.73 -6.85 2.77
CA VAL A 35 8.53 -6.69 1.32
C VAL A 35 8.45 -5.21 1.01
N CYS A 36 9.62 -4.57 1.07
CA CYS A 36 9.79 -3.16 0.80
C CYS A 36 9.72 -2.93 -0.71
N VAL A 37 9.10 -1.80 -1.07
CA VAL A 37 9.23 -1.28 -2.42
C VAL A 37 10.69 -0.85 -2.61
N ASP A 38 11.36 -1.41 -3.62
CA ASP A 38 12.67 -0.94 -4.06
C ASP A 38 12.50 0.46 -4.70
N TRP A 39 12.67 1.49 -3.87
CA TRP A 39 12.56 2.87 -4.29
C TRP A 39 13.77 3.25 -5.13
N ARG A 40 13.58 3.30 -6.45
CA ARG A 40 14.65 3.63 -7.42
C ARG A 40 14.94 5.13 -7.56
N PHE A 41 14.33 5.99 -6.75
CA PHE A 41 14.58 7.43 -6.78
C PHE A 41 14.80 7.95 -5.36
N ARG A 42 15.68 8.93 -5.22
CA ARG A 42 15.98 9.52 -3.91
C ARG A 42 14.78 10.33 -3.44
N THR A 43 14.63 10.49 -2.13
CA THR A 43 13.58 11.32 -1.53
C THR A 43 13.57 12.74 -2.10
N GLU A 44 14.74 13.28 -2.45
CA GLU A 44 14.89 14.58 -3.09
C GLU A 44 14.27 14.61 -4.50
N ASP A 45 14.55 13.59 -5.32
CA ASP A 45 13.98 13.44 -6.66
C ASP A 45 12.45 13.28 -6.62
N ALA A 46 11.95 12.58 -5.59
CA ALA A 46 10.53 12.42 -5.33
C ALA A 46 9.83 13.77 -5.14
N ARG A 47 10.43 14.66 -4.34
CA ARG A 47 9.87 15.98 -4.02
C ARG A 47 9.81 16.88 -5.25
N VAL A 48 10.80 16.80 -6.15
CA VAL A 48 10.77 17.53 -7.42
C VAL A 48 9.68 16.97 -8.33
N LYS A 49 9.64 15.65 -8.50
CA LYS A 49 8.71 14.98 -9.43
C LYS A 49 7.25 14.99 -8.98
N LEU A 50 7.00 15.00 -7.67
CA LEU A 50 5.67 15.01 -7.05
C LEU A 50 5.32 16.37 -6.42
N SER A 51 6.08 17.42 -6.73
CA SER A 51 5.91 18.79 -6.20
C SER A 51 4.46 19.28 -6.28
N LYS A 52 3.78 19.02 -7.41
CA LYS A 52 2.38 19.40 -7.63
C LYS A 52 1.40 18.74 -6.65
N ILE A 53 1.69 17.53 -6.17
CA ILE A 53 0.84 16.81 -5.22
C ILE A 53 1.11 17.27 -3.79
N TYR A 54 2.39 17.52 -3.45
CA TYR A 54 2.78 17.99 -2.12
C TYR A 54 2.34 19.43 -1.83
N LEU A 55 2.33 20.33 -2.82
CA LEU A 55 1.86 21.70 -2.66
C LEU A 55 0.38 21.80 -2.27
N THR A 56 -0.44 20.82 -2.67
CA THR A 56 -1.88 20.76 -2.32
C THR A 56 -2.12 20.26 -0.90
N LEU A 57 -1.16 19.54 -0.30
CA LEU A 57 -1.25 19.02 1.07
C LEU A 57 -0.73 20.00 2.14
N GLN A 58 -0.13 21.13 1.73
CA GLN A 58 0.34 22.18 2.64
C GLN A 58 -0.60 23.39 2.74
N ASN A 59 -1.78 23.31 2.11
CA ASN A 59 -2.89 24.27 2.24
C ASN A 59 -4.08 23.62 2.95
#